data_AF-A0A100WC91-F1
#
_entry.id   AF-A0A100WC91-F1
#
_cell.length_a   1.000
_cell.length_b   1.000
_cell.length_c   1.000
_cell.angle_alpha   90.00
_cell.angle_beta   90.00
_cell.angle_gamma   90.00
#
_symmetry.space_group_name_H-M   'P 1'
#
loop_
_entity.id
_entity.type
_entity.pdbx_description
1 polymer ?
#
loop_
_entity_poly.entity_id
_entity_poly.type
_entity_poly.pdbx_seq_one_letter_code
_entity_poly.pdbx_strand_id
1 'polypeptide(L)' 'MRPGDDVTVMYEGPEHAGVVVRSDHGWVLCRIAIDPVWDYGAVSARLVPHSLVMVREDNVKALQPRENA' A
#
# COMPACT_ATOMS: atom_id res chain seq x y z
N MET A 1 10.42 2.69 8.19
CA MET A 1 9.89 3.24 6.92
C MET A 1 9.56 4.72 7.10
N ARG A 2 9.61 5.54 6.04
CA ARG A 2 9.32 6.98 6.09
C ARG A 2 8.20 7.35 5.12
N PRO A 3 7.43 8.42 5.38
CA PRO A 3 6.49 8.97 4.40
C PRO A 3 7.17 9.20 3.05
N GLY A 4 6.56 8.69 1.98
CA GLY A 4 7.07 8.75 0.61
C GLY A 4 7.88 7.54 0.15
N ASP A 5 8.25 6.60 1.04
CA ASP A 5 8.95 5.38 0.62
C ASP A 5 8.01 4.47 -0.19
N ASP A 6 8.51 3.95 -1.31
CA ASP A 6 7.86 2.89 -2.07
C ASP A 6 7.95 1.56 -1.32
N VAL A 7 6.82 0.87 -1.20
CA VAL A 7 6.69 -0.35 -0.40
C VAL A 7 5.82 -1.39 -1.08
N THR A 8 6.04 -2.65 -0.73
CA THR A 8 5.09 -3.73 -0.93
C THR A 8 4.33 -3.98 0.37
N VAL A 9 3.00 -4.01 0.30
CA VAL A 9 2.09 -4.11 1.45
C VAL A 9 1.27 -5.37 1.35
N MET A 10 1.32 -6.25 2.35
CA MET A 10 0.42 -7.38 2.47
C MET A 10 -0.89 -6.93 3.12
N TYR A 11 -2.01 -7.00 2.40
CA TYR A 11 -3.32 -6.56 2.86
C TYR A 11 -4.41 -7.50 2.32
N GLU A 12 -5.30 -7.99 3.20
CA GLU A 12 -6.37 -8.95 2.87
C GLU A 12 -5.89 -10.24 2.17
N GLY A 13 -4.61 -10.59 2.29
CA GLY A 13 -4.00 -11.78 1.68
C GLY A 13 -2.94 -11.45 0.62
N PRO A 14 -3.28 -10.77 -0.49
CA PRO A 14 -2.31 -10.45 -1.54
C PRO A 14 -1.33 -9.33 -1.16
N GLU A 15 -0.23 -9.27 -1.91
CA GLU A 15 0.74 -8.18 -1.86
C GLU A 15 0.35 -7.07 -2.85
N HIS A 16 0.38 -5.83 -2.39
CA HIS A 16 0.06 -4.64 -3.16
C HIS A 16 1.25 -3.69 -3.19
N ALA A 17 1.54 -3.11 -4.36
CA ALA A 17 2.46 -1.97 -4.42
C ALA A 17 1.78 -0.74 -3.80
N GLY A 18 2.55 0.02 -3.01
CA GLY A 18 2.05 1.21 -2.35
C GLY A 18 3.14 2.17 -1.94
N VAL A 19 2.70 3.28 -1.35
CA VAL A 19 3.57 4.33 -0.81
C VAL A 19 3.19 4.59 0.63
N VAL A 20 4.20 4.75 1.49
CA VAL A 20 3.98 5.11 2.89
C VAL A 20 3.45 6.54 2.98
N VAL A 21 2.29 6.71 3.61
CA VAL A 21 1.69 8.01 3.90
C VAL A 21 2.15 8.51 5.26
N ARG A 22 2.13 7.64 6.27
CA ARG A 22 2.67 7.90 7.61
C ARG A 22 2.95 6.59 8.33
N SER A 23 3.81 6.65 9.33
CA SER A 23 4.09 5.55 10.26
C SER A 23 3.90 6.05 11.69
N ASP A 24 3.24 5.26 12.53
CA ASP A 24 3.01 5.58 13.93
C ASP A 24 3.01 4.29 14.78
N HIS A 25 3.83 4.24 15.84
CA HIS A 25 3.85 3.18 16.85
C HIS A 25 3.70 1.73 16.32
N GLY A 26 4.50 1.34 15.30
CA GLY A 26 4.49 0.00 14.71
C GLY A 26 3.34 -0.28 13.74
N TRP A 27 2.59 0.76 13.35
CA TRP A 27 1.61 0.76 12.29
C TRP A 27 2.03 1.69 11.16
N VAL A 28 1.68 1.32 9.94
CA VAL A 28 2.01 2.07 8.73
C VAL A 28 0.73 2.28 7.93
N LEU A 29 0.42 3.55 7.66
CA LEU A 29 -0.63 3.93 6.73
C LEU A 29 0.00 3.98 5.33
N CYS A 30 -0.49 3.12 4.45
CA CYS A 30 -0.04 3.04 3.07
C CYS A 30 -1.17 3.45 2.12
N ARG A 31 -0.80 4.10 1.02
CA ARG A 31 -1.67 4.26 -0.13
C ARG A 31 -1.33 3.19 -1.16
N ILE A 32 -2.24 2.25 -1.36
CA ILE A 32 -2.08 1.14 -2.32
C ILE A 32 -2.97 1.37 -3.54
N ALA A 33 -2.55 0.88 -4.70
CA ALA A 33 -3.44 0.77 -5.85
C ALA A 33 -4.39 -0.42 -5.64
N ILE A 34 -5.67 -0.20 -5.94
CA ILE A 34 -6.70 -1.26 -5.93
C ILE A 34 -7.30 -1.38 -7.33
N ASP A 35 -7.63 -2.61 -7.74
CA ASP A 35 -8.43 -2.83 -8.93
C ASP A 35 -9.91 -2.89 -8.50
N PRO A 36 -10.69 -1.85 -8.80
CA PRO A 36 -12.07 -1.77 -8.33
C PRO A 36 -12.98 -2.85 -8.92
N VAL A 37 -12.62 -3.45 -10.06
CA VAL A 37 -13.37 -4.56 -10.68
C VAL A 37 -13.00 -5.87 -10.00
N TRP A 38 -11.70 -6.14 -9.87
CA TRP A 38 -11.21 -7.41 -9.35
C TRP A 38 -11.44 -7.54 -7.83
N ASP A 39 -11.16 -6.47 -7.09
CA ASP A 39 -11.18 -6.50 -5.62
C ASP A 39 -12.61 -6.35 -5.06
N TYR A 40 -13.51 -5.67 -5.77
CA TYR A 40 -14.84 -5.32 -5.28
C TYR A 40 -16.00 -5.71 -6.20
N GLY A 41 -15.74 -6.28 -7.38
CA GLY A 41 -16.77 -6.78 -8.30
C GLY A 41 -17.66 -5.72 -8.96
N ALA A 42 -17.50 -4.43 -8.62
CA ALA A 42 -18.27 -3.33 -9.19
C ALA A 42 -17.53 -1.99 -9.05
N VAL A 43 -17.27 -1.33 -10.17
CA VAL A 43 -16.73 0.04 -10.18
C VAL A 43 -17.89 1.02 -10.14
N SER A 44 -18.15 1.61 -8.97
CA SER A 44 -18.91 2.85 -8.93
C SER A 44 -17.96 4.04 -9.14
N ALA A 45 -18.46 5.16 -9.65
CA ALA A 45 -17.67 6.40 -9.79
C ALA A 45 -17.06 6.92 -8.47
N ARG A 46 -17.42 6.32 -7.33
CA ARG A 46 -16.90 6.63 -6.00
C ARG A 46 -15.67 5.79 -5.62
N LEU A 47 -15.34 4.72 -6.33
CA LEU A 47 -14.10 3.97 -6.11
C LEU A 47 -12.95 4.69 -6.82
N VAL A 48 -12.20 5.47 -6.04
CA VAL A 48 -10.89 5.96 -6.45
C VAL A 48 -9.95 4.74 -6.54
N PRO A 49 -9.08 4.60 -7.56
CA PRO A 49 -8.23 3.41 -7.76
C PRO A 49 -7.12 3.26 -6.71
N HIS A 50 -7.22 4.00 -5.61
CA HIS A 50 -6.27 3.97 -4.51
C HIS A 50 -7.03 3.87 -3.19
N SER A 51 -6.57 2.97 -2.33
CA SER A 51 -7.09 2.82 -0.96
C SER A 51 -6.02 3.20 0.06
N LEU A 52 -6.46 3.74 1.19
CA LEU A 52 -5.62 3.97 2.35
C LEU A 52 -5.80 2.81 3.31
N VAL A 53 -4.74 2.05 3.53
CA VAL A 53 -4.75 0.86 4.39
C VAL A 53 -3.79 1.07 5.55
N MET A 54 -4.25 0.77 6.76
CA MET A 54 -3.43 0.78 7.95
C MET A 54 -3.02 -0.65 8.28
N VAL A 55 -1.73 -0.96 8.23
CA VAL A 55 -1.21 -2.30 8.48
C VAL A 55 -0.11 -2.28 9.54
N ARG A 56 0.19 -3.44 10.14
CA ARG A 56 1.37 -3.61 10.99
C ARG A 56 2.63 -3.44 10.14
N GLU A 57 3.69 -2.89 10.75
CA GLU A 57 4.97 -2.71 10.06
C GLU A 57 5.53 -4.02 9.48
N ASP A 58 5.29 -5.16 10.14
CA ASP A 58 5.69 -6.50 9.67
C ASP A 58 5.04 -6.92 8.34
N ASN A 59 3.92 -6.30 7.96
CA ASN A 59 3.23 -6.54 6.70
C ASN A 59 3.71 -5.60 5.58
N VAL A 60 4.74 -4.80 5.83
CA VAL A 60 5.29 -3.84 4.88
C VAL A 60 6.74 -4.15 4.60
N LYS A 61 7.09 -4.27 3.32
CA LYS A 61 8.46 -4.47 2.85
C LYS A 61 8.88 -3.25 2.06
N ALA A 62 10.01 -2.64 2.45
CA ALA A 62 10.60 -1.57 1.66
C ALA A 62 11.04 -2.12 0.30
N LEU A 63 10.64 -1.46 -0.78
CA LEU A 63 11.27 -1.68 -2.08
C LEU A 63 12.64 -1.00 -1.97
N GLN A 64 13.71 -1.80 -1.79
CA GLN A 64 15.06 -1.22 -1.80
C GLN A 64 15.23 -0.41 -3.08
N PRO A 65 15.77 0.82 -3.00
CA PRO A 65 16.10 1.56 -4.20
C PRO A 65 17.10 0.71 -4.99
N ARG A 66 16.87 0.54 -6.30
CA ARG A 66 17.91 0.07 -7.20
C ARG A 66 19.09 1.00 -6.99
N GLU A 67 20.18 0.48 -6.42
CA GLU A 67 21.45 1.18 -6.40
C GLU A 67 21.75 1.57 -7.85
N ASN A 68 21.91 2.87 -8.11
CA ASN A 68 22.30 3.38 -9.41
C ASN A 68 23.59 2.67 -9.83
N ALA A 69 23.51 1.88 -10.91
CA ALA A 69 24.65 1.38 -11.67
C ALA A 69 25.00 2.40 -12.77
#